data_AF-A0A661SDX7-F1
#
_entry.id   AF-A0A661SDX7-F1
#
_cell.length_a   1.000
_cell.length_b   1.000
_cell.length_c   1.000
_cell.angle_alpha   90.00
_cell.angle_beta   90.00
_cell.angle_gamma   90.00
#
_symmetry.space_group_name_H-M   'P 1'
#
loop_
_entity.id
_entity.type
_entity.pdbx_description
1 polymer ?
#
loop_
_entity_poly.entity_id
_entity_poly.type
_entity_poly.pdbx_seq_one_letter_code
_entity_poly.pdbx_strand_id
1 'polypeptide(L)'
;MLNSSSESLTEWARFFLEPKNTTHRQYEALRAYFVENVSSREAARRFGYTEGSFRVLAHQFRQNPNRQFFVPPAKGPHTAPKKDKIRNKVIELRKQNLSIYDISDLLATEGHKISPVSVSYILKEEGFARLPRRRDDERPPCTRPIAGAVADVRQLDLSPRRIHTKFGGLFLFVPFIAAIPLDEILDEIGFPGSKMVPAGHAIRSLLALKLFGSARHSHVMSYVLDEGLALFAGLNVIPKRAFHAEYSCRVDPRSYPRLMRRWFDAMANQGLDQGGSFDLDFHTIPFHGENALVEKHYVSKRSRKQKGILAFVAQDASTRVFCYGNADVRKEDQNDEILNFVDYWKKRTGHLPEELIFDSKLTTYANLNRLNRQGVDFMTLRRRSKKMLQQVRSEPLSAWRRIQLEGVSRKYKTPRILDSKIMLKDYEGPIRQIVITDLGHEDPTFLLTNQMNRSARKLIQRYAERMIIENNIADGIDFFHMDALSSTVAMKVNLDLQLTLMASSLYRLLASKLGNRYHKAKSRHIFRDFIDATATLVITQKAIMVRFQKRACNPFLIAADYENLDIPVPWLAGKRLQFVFG
;
A
#
# COMPACT_ATOMS: atom_id res chain seq x y z
N MET A 1 7.74 64.98 38.13
CA MET A 1 9.13 64.91 37.62
C MET A 1 9.72 63.64 38.22
N LEU A 2 10.14 62.59 37.52
CA LEU A 2 10.47 62.34 36.12
C LEU A 2 9.83 61.01 35.69
N ASN A 3 9.41 60.93 34.42
CA ASN A 3 9.19 59.66 33.73
C ASN A 3 10.52 58.87 33.71
N SER A 4 10.52 57.62 34.16
CA SER A 4 11.52 56.64 33.73
C SER A 4 10.81 55.41 33.17
N SER A 5 10.71 55.45 31.85
CA SER A 5 10.87 54.34 30.91
C SER A 5 10.85 52.93 31.51
N SER A 6 9.91 52.13 31.00
CA SER A 6 10.06 50.69 30.80
C SER A 6 11.43 50.38 30.20
N GLU A 7 12.43 50.17 31.06
CA GLU A 7 13.70 49.64 30.64
C GLU A 7 13.46 48.23 30.14
N SER A 8 13.63 48.09 28.82
CA SER A 8 13.70 46.82 28.14
C SER A 8 14.77 45.98 28.84
N LEU A 9 14.34 45.01 29.67
CA LEU A 9 15.21 43.92 30.06
C LEU A 9 15.84 43.39 28.78
N THR A 10 17.16 43.54 28.65
CA THR A 10 17.92 43.01 27.52
C THR A 10 17.60 41.51 27.38
N GLU A 11 17.67 40.98 26.16
CA GLU A 11 17.39 39.55 25.89
C GLU A 11 18.14 38.63 26.88
N TRP A 12 19.35 39.04 27.26
CA TRP A 12 20.21 38.36 28.23
C TRP A 12 19.72 38.46 29.68
N ALA A 13 19.12 39.58 30.10
CA ALA A 13 18.56 39.70 31.44
C ALA A 13 17.33 38.78 31.62
N ARG A 14 16.49 38.64 30.57
CA ARG A 14 15.37 37.69 30.59
C ARG A 14 15.82 36.24 30.76
N PHE A 15 16.97 35.87 30.19
CA PHE A 15 17.52 34.52 30.37
C PHE A 15 17.71 34.13 31.84
N PHE A 16 18.16 35.07 32.68
CA PHE A 16 18.36 34.83 34.12
C PHE A 16 17.09 35.02 34.95
N LEU A 17 16.22 35.96 34.55
CA LEU A 17 14.98 36.27 35.29
C LEU A 17 13.83 35.29 35.00
N GLU A 18 13.88 34.54 33.90
CA GLU A 18 12.86 33.56 33.50
C GLU A 18 13.43 32.13 33.43
N PRO A 19 13.70 31.48 34.58
CA PRO A 19 14.32 30.16 34.61
C PRO A 19 13.40 29.07 34.02
N LYS A 20 13.83 28.43 32.92
CA LYS A 20 13.11 27.31 32.28
C LYS A 20 13.15 26.01 33.07
N ASN A 21 14.22 25.77 33.84
CA ASN A 21 14.39 24.55 34.64
C ASN A 21 13.70 24.70 36.01
N THR A 22 12.94 23.69 36.42
CA THR A 22 12.22 23.66 37.71
C THR A 22 13.14 23.82 38.92
N THR A 23 14.33 23.20 38.93
CA THR A 23 15.30 23.30 40.04
C THR A 23 15.90 24.71 40.13
N HIS A 24 16.19 25.32 38.98
CA HIS A 24 16.67 26.71 38.93
C HIS A 24 15.59 27.69 39.41
N ARG A 25 14.33 27.49 39.00
CA ARG A 25 13.18 28.27 39.47
C ARG A 25 12.96 28.13 40.98
N GLN A 26 13.18 26.95 41.56
CA GLN A 26 13.12 26.76 43.01
C GLN A 26 14.24 27.51 43.74
N TYR A 27 15.46 27.49 43.20
CA TYR A 27 16.58 28.24 43.75
C TYR A 27 16.31 29.75 43.76
N GLU A 28 15.91 30.34 42.63
CA GLU A 28 15.61 31.77 42.52
C GLU A 28 14.45 32.20 43.43
N ALA A 29 13.39 31.38 43.51
CA ALA A 29 12.26 31.67 44.39
C ALA A 29 12.65 31.65 45.87
N LEU A 30 13.50 30.70 46.29
CA LEU A 30 14.03 30.65 47.65
C LEU A 30 15.00 31.80 47.92
N ARG A 31 15.85 32.18 46.95
CA ARG A 31 16.77 33.31 47.06
C ARG A 31 16.01 34.63 47.24
N ALA A 32 14.97 34.87 46.44
CA ALA A 32 14.12 36.05 46.57
C ALA A 32 13.47 36.16 47.96
N TYR A 33 13.06 35.04 48.55
CA TYR A 33 12.45 35.02 49.87
C TYR A 33 13.47 35.16 51.01
N PHE A 34 14.57 34.40 50.99
CA PHE A 34 15.54 34.35 52.10
C PHE A 34 16.63 35.42 52.05
N VAL A 35 16.97 35.94 50.86
CA VAL A 35 18.05 36.92 50.68
C VAL A 35 17.50 38.30 50.34
N GLU A 36 16.53 38.37 49.43
CA GLU A 36 15.95 39.65 48.99
C GLU A 36 14.78 40.11 49.88
N ASN A 37 14.46 39.35 50.94
CA ASN A 37 13.39 39.62 51.91
C ASN A 37 12.01 39.88 51.27
N VAL A 38 11.76 39.31 50.09
CA VAL A 38 10.46 39.38 49.43
C VAL A 38 9.46 38.54 50.22
N SER A 39 8.23 39.03 50.41
CA SER A 39 7.21 38.26 51.13
C SER A 39 6.94 36.90 50.47
N SER A 40 6.57 35.90 51.27
CA SER A 40 6.25 34.55 50.76
C SER A 40 5.17 34.56 49.67
N ARG A 41 4.24 35.52 49.74
CA ARG A 41 3.16 35.69 48.77
C ARG A 41 3.69 36.22 47.44
N GLU A 42 4.57 37.21 47.50
CA GLU A 42 5.13 37.84 46.32
C GLU A 42 6.16 36.94 45.62
N ALA A 43 7.01 36.24 46.37
CA ALA A 43 7.94 35.25 45.80
C ALA A 43 7.20 34.10 45.10
N ALA A 44 6.09 33.61 45.68
CA ALA A 44 5.27 32.59 45.05
C ALA A 44 4.69 33.08 43.72
N ARG A 45 4.12 34.29 43.69
CA ARG A 45 3.56 34.90 42.47
C ARG A 45 4.60 35.10 41.38
N ARG A 46 5.78 35.65 41.72
CA ARG A 46 6.86 35.93 40.76
C ARG A 46 7.35 34.70 40.01
N PHE A 47 7.40 33.55 40.68
CA PHE A 47 7.94 32.31 40.11
C PHE A 47 6.87 31.25 39.81
N GLY A 48 5.59 31.63 39.81
CA GLY A 48 4.47 30.78 39.37
C GLY A 48 4.08 29.65 40.34
N TYR A 49 4.27 29.85 41.65
CA TYR A 49 3.83 28.94 42.71
C TYR A 49 2.56 29.47 43.39
N THR A 50 1.76 28.56 43.97
CA THR A 50 0.72 28.96 44.94
C THR A 50 1.37 29.24 46.29
N GLU A 51 0.78 30.12 47.10
CA GLU A 51 1.34 30.47 48.42
C GLU A 51 1.58 29.24 49.30
N GLY A 52 0.65 28.29 49.32
CA GLY A 52 0.78 27.04 50.07
C GLY A 52 1.96 26.19 49.58
N SER A 53 2.10 26.01 48.27
CA SER A 53 3.20 25.22 47.69
C SER A 53 4.57 25.85 47.95
N PHE A 54 4.66 27.18 47.93
CA PHE A 54 5.89 27.89 48.23
C PHE A 54 6.27 27.79 49.72
N ARG A 55 5.29 27.85 50.62
CA ARG A 55 5.54 27.63 52.07
C ARG A 55 6.10 26.23 52.34
N VAL A 56 5.59 25.20 51.65
CA VAL A 56 6.13 23.84 51.74
C VAL A 56 7.56 23.78 51.21
N LEU A 57 7.84 24.43 50.07
CA LEU A 57 9.19 24.50 49.51
C LEU A 57 10.18 25.18 50.47
N ALA A 58 9.80 26.31 51.07
CA ALA A 58 10.62 27.01 52.06
C ALA A 58 10.81 26.18 53.34
N HIS A 59 9.79 25.44 53.77
CA HIS A 59 9.88 24.51 54.90
C HIS A 59 10.85 23.36 54.60
N GLN A 60 10.73 22.71 53.45
CA GLN A 60 11.61 21.63 53.02
C GLN A 60 13.07 22.10 52.91
N PHE A 61 13.31 23.32 52.42
CA PHE A 61 14.66 23.87 52.36
C PHE A 61 15.24 24.12 53.76
N ARG A 62 14.45 24.64 54.72
CA ARG A 62 14.89 24.78 56.11
C ARG A 62 15.26 23.44 56.76
N GLN A 63 14.56 22.36 56.42
CA GLN A 63 14.83 21.01 56.92
C GLN A 63 16.05 20.35 56.24
N ASN A 64 16.41 20.79 55.03
CA ASN A 64 17.58 20.27 54.31
C ASN A 64 18.29 21.39 53.53
N PRO A 65 19.06 22.26 54.23
CA PRO A 65 19.74 23.40 53.60
C PRO A 65 20.87 22.97 52.65
N ASN A 66 21.35 21.73 52.79
CA ASN A 66 22.42 21.16 51.96
C ASN A 66 21.94 20.62 50.61
N ARG A 67 20.67 20.85 50.24
CA ARG A 67 20.13 20.45 48.95
C ARG A 67 20.93 21.09 47.82
N GLN A 68 21.53 20.27 46.97
CA GLN A 68 22.25 20.74 45.77
C GLN A 68 21.24 21.17 44.69
N PHE A 69 21.21 22.47 44.37
CA PHE A 69 20.41 22.99 43.25
C PHE A 69 21.15 22.91 41.91
N PHE A 70 22.49 22.98 41.95
CA PHE A 70 23.36 22.89 40.78
C PHE A 70 24.47 21.88 41.07
N VAL A 71 24.60 20.88 40.21
CA VAL A 71 25.65 19.86 40.32
C VAL A 71 26.87 20.35 39.53
N PRO A 72 28.10 20.27 40.08
CA PRO A 72 29.29 20.63 39.33
C PRO A 72 29.42 19.76 38.07
N PRO A 73 29.84 20.32 36.92
CA PRO A 73 30.10 19.53 35.73
C PRO A 73 31.16 18.47 36.05
N ALA A 74 30.93 17.23 35.60
CA ALA A 74 31.83 16.12 35.89
C ALA A 74 33.25 16.48 35.41
N LYS A 75 34.22 16.52 36.34
CA LYS A 75 35.63 16.67 35.98
C LYS A 75 36.01 15.49 35.08
N GLY A 76 36.49 15.78 33.87
CA GLY A 76 37.00 14.75 32.96
C GLY A 76 38.13 13.95 33.62
N PRO A 77 38.30 12.65 33.28
CA PRO A 77 39.27 11.79 33.95
C PRO A 77 40.72 12.29 33.74
N HIS A 78 41.47 12.34 34.85
CA HIS A 78 42.80 12.96 34.96
C HIS A 78 43.98 11.99 34.91
N THR A 79 43.79 10.74 34.48
CA THR A 79 44.88 9.75 34.36
C THR A 79 44.68 8.82 33.16
N ALA A 80 45.70 8.69 32.31
CA ALA A 80 45.76 7.73 31.21
C ALA A 80 46.49 6.45 31.67
N PRO A 81 45.84 5.28 31.76
CA PRO A 81 46.54 4.02 32.01
C PRO A 81 46.76 3.23 30.70
N LYS A 82 47.96 2.64 30.55
CA LYS A 82 48.31 1.53 29.62
C LYS A 82 48.09 1.75 28.10
N LYS A 83 48.38 2.93 27.53
CA LYS A 83 48.21 3.18 26.09
C LYS A 83 49.33 2.60 25.18
N ASP A 84 50.56 2.40 25.65
CA ASP A 84 51.69 2.12 24.75
C ASP A 84 51.69 0.72 24.10
N LYS A 85 51.46 -0.35 24.86
CA LYS A 85 51.44 -1.72 24.26
C LYS A 85 50.32 -1.88 23.24
N ILE A 86 49.14 -1.33 23.54
CA ILE A 86 47.98 -1.33 22.67
C ILE A 86 48.22 -0.47 21.43
N ARG A 87 48.82 0.71 21.59
CA ARG A 87 49.17 1.61 20.47
C ARG A 87 50.13 0.93 19.51
N ASN A 88 51.17 0.28 20.01
CA ASN A 88 52.10 -0.48 19.18
C ASN A 88 51.39 -1.60 18.41
N LYS A 89 50.44 -2.30 19.03
CA LYS A 89 49.66 -3.35 18.37
C LYS A 89 48.72 -2.79 17.30
N VAL A 90 48.08 -1.65 17.55
CA VAL A 90 47.26 -0.94 16.56
C VAL A 90 48.10 -0.55 15.33
N ILE A 91 49.33 -0.06 15.54
CA ILE A 91 50.27 0.29 14.46
C ILE A 91 50.68 -0.96 13.67
N GLU A 92 51.03 -2.05 14.35
CA GLU A 92 51.39 -3.33 13.72
C GLU A 92 50.26 -3.86 12.83
N LEU A 93 49.03 -3.93 13.38
CA LEU A 93 47.84 -4.37 12.65
C LEU A 93 47.50 -3.42 11.48
N ARG A 94 47.77 -2.11 11.64
CA ARG A 94 47.60 -1.15 10.56
C ARG A 94 48.61 -1.34 9.43
N LYS A 95 49.86 -1.68 9.73
CA LYS A 95 50.88 -2.00 8.72
C LYS A 95 50.52 -3.25 7.90
N GLN A 96 49.68 -4.13 8.44
CA GLN A 96 49.06 -5.26 7.72
C GLN A 96 47.82 -4.83 6.89
N ASN A 97 47.64 -3.52 6.66
CA ASN A 97 46.52 -2.91 5.94
C ASN A 97 45.13 -3.12 6.55
N LEU A 98 44.99 -3.53 7.81
CA LEU A 98 43.69 -3.75 8.45
C LEU A 98 42.88 -2.44 8.65
N SER A 99 41.55 -2.54 8.53
CA SER A 99 40.66 -1.40 8.75
C SER A 99 40.48 -1.10 10.25
N ILE A 100 39.94 0.06 10.59
CA ILE A 100 39.70 0.43 12.00
C ILE A 100 38.72 -0.53 12.71
N TYR A 101 37.82 -1.16 11.95
CA TYR A 101 36.88 -2.16 12.46
C TYR A 101 37.59 -3.50 12.66
N ASP A 102 38.35 -3.96 11.67
CA ASP A 102 39.13 -5.20 11.77
C ASP A 102 40.11 -5.15 12.96
N ILE A 103 40.82 -4.03 13.15
CA ILE A 103 41.75 -3.82 14.27
C ILE A 103 41.01 -3.87 15.61
N SER A 104 39.83 -3.24 15.69
CA SER A 104 38.99 -3.22 16.90
C SER A 104 38.50 -4.63 17.25
N ASP A 105 38.05 -5.40 16.24
CA ASP A 105 37.57 -6.77 16.41
C ASP A 105 38.71 -7.72 16.82
N LEU A 106 39.88 -7.63 16.19
CA LEU A 106 41.06 -8.44 16.51
C LEU A 106 41.54 -8.17 17.94
N LEU A 107 41.66 -6.90 18.33
CA LEU A 107 42.02 -6.53 19.70
C LEU A 107 40.96 -7.00 20.70
N ALA A 108 39.67 -6.98 20.34
CA ALA A 108 38.61 -7.51 21.19
C ALA A 108 38.72 -9.03 21.39
N THR A 109 39.10 -9.80 20.36
CA THR A 109 39.37 -11.24 20.50
C THR A 109 40.58 -11.54 21.38
N GLU A 110 41.56 -10.65 21.43
CA GLU A 110 42.73 -10.73 22.31
C GLU A 110 42.47 -10.18 23.73
N GLY A 111 41.21 -9.83 24.06
CA GLY A 111 40.82 -9.33 25.39
C GLY A 111 40.98 -7.82 25.59
N HIS A 112 41.39 -7.09 24.55
CA HIS A 112 41.56 -5.63 24.56
C HIS A 112 40.36 -4.92 23.92
N LYS A 113 39.35 -4.56 24.73
CA LYS A 113 38.16 -3.85 24.24
C LYS A 113 38.48 -2.38 23.90
N ILE A 114 38.60 -2.08 22.62
CA ILE A 114 38.86 -0.72 22.11
C ILE A 114 37.88 -0.43 21.00
N SER A 115 37.26 0.76 21.01
CA SER A 115 36.32 1.15 19.97
C SER A 115 37.04 1.48 18.64
N PRO A 116 36.39 1.29 17.47
CA PRO A 116 36.95 1.68 16.18
C PRO A 116 37.31 3.18 16.11
N VAL A 117 36.58 4.00 16.86
CA VAL A 117 36.83 5.44 16.99
C VAL A 117 38.14 5.71 17.74
N SER A 118 38.38 4.99 18.85
CA SER A 118 39.65 5.07 19.58
C SER A 118 40.84 4.61 18.75
N VAL A 119 40.68 3.54 17.95
CA VAL A 119 41.69 3.11 16.97
C VAL A 119 41.96 4.22 15.94
N SER A 120 40.91 4.89 15.44
CA SER A 120 41.05 5.98 14.47
C SER A 120 41.84 7.17 15.02
N TYR A 121 41.66 7.51 16.31
CA TYR A 121 42.44 8.57 16.96
C TYR A 121 43.92 8.19 17.09
N ILE A 122 44.21 6.95 17.51
CA ILE A 122 45.58 6.44 17.60
C ILE A 122 46.27 6.52 16.22
N LEU A 123 45.61 6.04 15.17
CA LEU A 123 46.18 6.05 13.82
C LEU A 123 46.38 7.47 13.26
N LYS A 124 45.49 8.41 13.62
CA LYS A 124 45.61 9.82 13.22
C LYS A 124 46.78 10.51 13.92
N GLU A 125 46.97 10.26 15.21
CA GLU A 125 48.12 10.78 15.98
C GLU A 125 49.46 10.26 15.45
N GLU A 126 49.49 9.01 14.95
CA GLU A 126 50.67 8.37 14.34
C GLU A 126 50.82 8.68 12.84
N GLY A 127 49.99 9.56 12.26
CA GLY A 127 50.14 10.04 10.88
C GLY A 127 49.68 9.08 9.77
N PHE A 128 48.92 8.01 10.08
CA PHE A 128 48.42 7.10 9.05
C PHE A 128 47.27 7.73 8.23
N ALA A 129 47.41 7.69 6.90
CA ALA A 129 46.34 8.09 6.00
C ALA A 129 45.14 7.12 6.03
N ARG A 130 43.97 7.58 5.58
CA ARG A 130 42.77 6.75 5.43
C ARG A 130 43.00 5.72 4.32
N LEU A 131 42.67 4.46 4.58
CA LEU A 131 42.73 3.42 3.55
C LEU A 131 41.70 3.71 2.44
N PRO A 132 42.04 3.42 1.18
CA PRO A 132 41.05 3.41 0.10
C PRO A 132 39.98 2.34 0.38
N ARG A 133 38.80 2.53 -0.20
CA ARG A 133 37.70 1.58 -0.06
C ARG A 133 38.08 0.27 -0.77
N ARG A 134 38.26 -0.81 -0.01
CA ARG A 134 38.51 -2.15 -0.56
C ARG A 134 37.33 -2.64 -1.38
N ARG A 135 37.64 -3.37 -2.46
CA ARG A 135 36.65 -4.16 -3.20
C ARG A 135 36.17 -5.35 -2.33
N ASP A 136 35.03 -5.97 -2.67
CA ASP A 136 34.43 -7.01 -1.82
C ASP A 136 35.28 -8.29 -1.73
N ASP A 137 36.13 -8.54 -2.73
CA ASP A 137 37.12 -9.60 -2.84
C ASP A 137 38.39 -9.36 -2.01
N GLU A 138 38.77 -8.10 -1.77
CA GLU A 138 39.96 -7.70 -0.98
C GLU A 138 39.70 -7.62 0.54
N ARG A 139 38.46 -7.89 0.97
CA ARG A 139 38.09 -7.89 2.39
C ARG A 139 38.50 -9.21 3.05
N PRO A 140 38.94 -9.19 4.33
CA PRO A 140 39.34 -10.40 5.03
C PRO A 140 38.21 -11.44 5.04
N PRO A 141 38.53 -12.74 5.09
CA PRO A 141 37.54 -13.78 5.26
C PRO A 141 36.84 -13.56 6.61
N CYS A 142 35.56 -13.23 6.54
CA CYS A 142 34.67 -13.14 7.69
C CYS A 142 33.47 -14.07 7.45
N THR A 143 32.71 -14.39 8.49
CA THR A 143 31.44 -15.11 8.33
C THR A 143 30.49 -14.24 7.51
N ARG A 144 30.43 -14.49 6.20
CA ARG A 144 29.52 -13.82 5.28
C ARG A 144 28.29 -14.69 5.05
N PRO A 145 27.10 -14.10 4.86
CA PRO A 145 25.98 -14.84 4.31
C PRO A 145 26.39 -15.46 2.98
N ILE A 146 26.07 -16.74 2.77
CA ILE A 146 26.27 -17.39 1.48
C ILE A 146 25.52 -16.56 0.43
N ALA A 147 26.22 -16.20 -0.65
CA ALA A 147 25.60 -15.45 -1.74
C ALA A 147 24.46 -16.28 -2.33
N GLY A 148 23.21 -15.83 -2.13
CA GLY A 148 22.04 -16.52 -2.68
C GLY A 148 22.10 -16.56 -4.21
N ALA A 149 21.59 -17.65 -4.79
CA ALA A 149 21.56 -17.89 -6.23
C ALA A 149 20.95 -16.71 -7.00
N VAL A 150 21.33 -16.59 -8.27
CA VAL A 150 20.84 -15.55 -9.17
C VAL A 150 19.69 -16.11 -10.01
N ALA A 151 18.62 -15.35 -10.14
CA ALA A 151 17.49 -15.71 -10.99
C ALA A 151 17.94 -15.78 -12.45
N ASP A 152 17.88 -16.98 -13.02
CA ASP A 152 18.29 -17.30 -14.38
C ASP A 152 17.47 -18.48 -14.89
N VAL A 153 16.65 -18.24 -15.92
CA VAL A 153 15.84 -19.27 -16.58
C VAL A 153 16.69 -20.42 -17.11
N ARG A 154 17.95 -20.14 -17.50
CA ARG A 154 18.87 -21.15 -18.04
C ARG A 154 19.40 -22.10 -16.98
N GLN A 155 19.22 -21.76 -15.69
CA GLN A 155 19.59 -22.59 -14.54
C GLN A 155 18.38 -23.32 -13.95
N LEU A 156 17.19 -23.22 -14.56
CA LEU A 156 15.99 -23.90 -14.08
C LEU A 156 16.17 -25.42 -14.20
N ASP A 157 16.27 -26.10 -13.06
CA ASP A 157 16.36 -27.56 -13.01
C ASP A 157 14.97 -28.20 -12.94
N LEU A 158 14.62 -28.89 -14.04
CA LEU A 158 13.40 -29.66 -14.23
C LEU A 158 13.64 -31.18 -14.21
N SER A 159 14.79 -31.62 -13.67
CA SER A 159 15.08 -33.04 -13.45
C SER A 159 14.12 -33.67 -12.44
N PRO A 160 13.92 -35.01 -12.47
CA PRO A 160 13.00 -35.68 -11.56
C PRO A 160 13.40 -35.48 -10.09
N ARG A 161 12.57 -34.76 -9.34
CA ARG A 161 12.82 -34.41 -7.93
C ARG A 161 11.53 -34.04 -7.20
N ARG A 162 11.64 -33.94 -5.87
CA ARG A 162 10.52 -33.52 -5.00
C ARG A 162 10.85 -32.20 -4.33
N ILE A 163 9.90 -31.26 -4.38
CA ILE A 163 10.03 -29.93 -3.78
C ILE A 163 8.87 -29.75 -2.81
N HIS A 164 9.17 -29.36 -1.57
CA HIS A 164 8.15 -28.93 -0.63
C HIS A 164 8.00 -27.41 -0.74
N THR A 165 6.76 -26.93 -0.86
CA THR A 165 6.51 -25.49 -1.03
C THR A 165 5.36 -25.02 -0.16
N LYS A 166 5.47 -23.78 0.33
CA LYS A 166 4.36 -23.06 0.95
C LYS A 166 3.36 -22.53 -0.08
N PHE A 167 3.76 -22.45 -1.34
CA PHE A 167 3.01 -21.81 -2.43
C PHE A 167 2.26 -22.81 -3.31
N GLY A 168 1.86 -23.95 -2.75
CA GLY A 168 1.15 -25.00 -3.50
C GLY A 168 -0.13 -24.49 -4.15
N GLY A 169 -0.88 -23.64 -3.44
CA GLY A 169 -2.11 -23.04 -3.95
C GLY A 169 -1.93 -22.15 -5.18
N LEU A 170 -0.73 -21.60 -5.44
CA LEU A 170 -0.47 -20.83 -6.67
C LEU A 170 -0.66 -21.67 -7.93
N PHE A 171 -0.35 -22.97 -7.86
CA PHE A 171 -0.46 -23.84 -9.02
C PHE A 171 -1.90 -24.01 -9.51
N LEU A 172 -2.91 -23.72 -8.67
CA LEU A 172 -4.32 -23.70 -9.08
C LEU A 172 -4.62 -22.64 -10.15
N PHE A 173 -3.77 -21.61 -10.29
CA PHE A 173 -3.88 -20.58 -11.32
C PHE A 173 -3.13 -20.91 -12.61
N VAL A 174 -2.20 -21.88 -12.59
CA VAL A 174 -1.40 -22.24 -13.77
C VAL A 174 -2.27 -22.68 -14.95
N PRO A 175 -3.38 -23.43 -14.78
CA PRO A 175 -4.28 -23.73 -15.89
C PRO A 175 -4.78 -22.52 -16.67
N PHE A 176 -5.16 -21.47 -15.96
CA PHE A 176 -5.65 -20.26 -16.60
C PHE A 176 -4.53 -19.48 -17.28
N ILE A 177 -3.34 -19.44 -16.67
CA ILE A 177 -2.18 -18.71 -17.23
C ILE A 177 -1.60 -19.45 -18.44
N ALA A 178 -1.53 -20.78 -18.40
CA ALA A 178 -1.02 -21.61 -19.49
C ALA A 178 -1.90 -21.56 -20.76
N ALA A 179 -3.19 -21.29 -20.60
CA ALA A 179 -4.11 -21.08 -21.72
C ALA A 179 -3.98 -19.69 -22.38
N ILE A 180 -3.18 -18.77 -21.80
CA ILE A 180 -2.92 -17.44 -22.36
C ILE A 180 -1.54 -17.44 -23.02
N PRO A 181 -1.39 -16.96 -24.26
CA PRO A 181 -0.08 -16.76 -24.89
C PRO A 181 0.61 -15.53 -24.28
N LEU A 182 0.87 -15.56 -22.97
CA LEU A 182 1.36 -14.41 -22.20
C LEU A 182 2.72 -13.94 -22.69
N ASP A 183 3.62 -14.87 -23.01
CA ASP A 183 4.99 -14.54 -23.43
C ASP A 183 4.97 -13.84 -24.80
N GLU A 184 4.17 -14.33 -25.75
CA GLU A 184 3.94 -13.69 -27.06
C GLU A 184 3.33 -12.29 -26.91
N ILE A 185 2.30 -12.14 -26.06
CA ILE A 185 1.66 -10.84 -25.80
C ILE A 185 2.68 -9.84 -25.24
N LEU A 186 3.52 -10.27 -24.29
CA LEU A 186 4.51 -9.40 -23.66
C LEU A 186 5.62 -9.00 -24.64
N ASP A 187 6.05 -9.92 -25.50
CA ASP A 187 7.08 -9.67 -26.51
C ASP A 187 6.55 -8.72 -27.61
N GLU A 188 5.33 -8.94 -28.13
CA GLU A 188 4.68 -8.05 -29.12
C GLU A 188 4.52 -6.62 -28.62
N ILE A 189 4.22 -6.45 -27.33
CA ILE A 189 4.01 -5.14 -26.71
C ILE A 189 5.35 -4.46 -26.37
N GLY A 190 6.43 -5.22 -26.26
CA GLY A 190 7.77 -4.74 -25.92
C GLY A 190 8.02 -4.61 -24.42
N PHE A 191 7.54 -5.56 -23.62
CA PHE A 191 7.91 -5.60 -22.20
C PHE A 191 9.40 -5.89 -22.03
N PRO A 192 10.08 -5.26 -21.04
CA PRO A 192 11.50 -5.44 -20.86
C PRO A 192 11.81 -6.88 -20.46
N GLY A 193 12.94 -7.41 -20.92
CA GLY A 193 13.44 -8.72 -20.54
C GLY A 193 14.96 -8.80 -20.64
N SER A 194 15.53 -9.87 -20.13
CA SER A 194 16.94 -10.21 -20.27
C SER A 194 17.09 -11.68 -20.61
N LYS A 195 18.29 -12.11 -21.04
CA LYS A 195 18.58 -13.53 -21.27
C LYS A 195 18.43 -14.38 -20.00
N MET A 196 18.63 -13.79 -18.83
CA MET A 196 18.50 -14.47 -17.53
C MET A 196 17.03 -14.49 -17.06
N VAL A 197 16.34 -13.37 -17.19
CA VAL A 197 14.93 -13.24 -16.80
C VAL A 197 14.17 -12.58 -17.95
N PRO A 198 13.58 -13.36 -18.87
CA PRO A 198 12.72 -12.84 -19.93
C PRO A 198 11.43 -12.21 -19.36
N ALA A 199 10.73 -11.43 -20.18
CA ALA A 199 9.56 -10.64 -19.77
C ALA A 199 8.46 -11.51 -19.12
N GLY A 200 8.16 -12.66 -19.73
CA GLY A 200 7.21 -13.64 -19.21
C GLY A 200 7.49 -14.09 -17.78
N HIS A 201 8.75 -14.45 -17.50
CA HIS A 201 9.20 -14.89 -16.18
C HIS A 201 9.19 -13.75 -15.15
N ALA A 202 9.52 -12.54 -15.57
CA ALA A 202 9.46 -11.35 -14.72
C ALA A 202 8.01 -11.00 -14.33
N ILE A 203 7.07 -11.05 -15.28
CA ILE A 203 5.65 -10.82 -15.01
C ILE A 203 5.04 -11.94 -14.16
N ARG A 204 5.33 -13.22 -14.48
CA ARG A 204 4.85 -14.35 -13.65
C ARG A 204 5.36 -14.28 -12.22
N SER A 205 6.63 -13.91 -12.00
CA SER A 205 7.18 -13.76 -10.64
C SER A 205 6.52 -12.63 -9.86
N LEU A 206 6.27 -11.47 -10.49
CA LEU A 206 5.51 -10.38 -9.87
C LEU A 206 4.05 -10.78 -9.59
N LEU A 207 3.41 -11.46 -10.54
CA LEU A 207 2.04 -11.94 -10.43
C LEU A 207 1.90 -13.00 -9.33
N ALA A 208 2.88 -13.90 -9.17
CA ALA A 208 2.90 -14.91 -8.12
C ALA A 208 2.83 -14.27 -6.72
N LEU A 209 3.64 -13.22 -6.49
CA LEU A 209 3.63 -12.45 -5.25
C LEU A 209 2.29 -11.77 -5.01
N LYS A 210 1.66 -11.25 -6.07
CA LYS A 210 0.34 -10.62 -6.02
C LYS A 210 -0.77 -11.62 -5.69
N LEU A 211 -0.75 -12.79 -6.34
CA LEU A 211 -1.74 -13.85 -6.16
C LEU A 211 -1.68 -14.46 -4.76
N PHE A 212 -0.48 -14.61 -4.19
CA PHE A 212 -0.32 -15.15 -2.83
C PHE A 212 -0.66 -14.14 -1.73
N GLY A 213 -1.03 -12.90 -2.06
CA GLY A 213 -1.51 -11.94 -1.06
C GLY A 213 -0.46 -11.58 0.00
N SER A 214 0.84 -11.69 -0.30
CA SER A 214 1.88 -11.28 0.64
C SER A 214 1.82 -9.76 0.82
N ALA A 215 1.41 -9.31 2.01
CA ALA A 215 1.09 -7.91 2.29
C ALA A 215 2.22 -6.91 2.07
N ARG A 216 3.45 -7.38 1.88
CA ARG A 216 4.58 -6.52 1.56
C ARG A 216 5.55 -7.25 0.66
N HIS A 217 5.80 -6.70 -0.53
CA HIS A 217 6.92 -7.11 -1.40
C HIS A 217 8.29 -6.99 -0.69
N SER A 218 8.38 -6.24 0.42
CA SER A 218 9.57 -6.21 1.28
C SER A 218 9.88 -7.55 1.95
N HIS A 219 8.92 -8.48 2.03
CA HIS A 219 9.10 -9.83 2.57
C HIS A 219 9.40 -10.88 1.50
N VAL A 220 9.66 -10.49 0.23
CA VAL A 220 10.17 -11.43 -0.78
C VAL A 220 11.37 -12.18 -0.21
N MET A 221 12.23 -11.52 0.58
CA MET A 221 13.39 -12.13 1.25
C MET A 221 13.04 -13.30 2.18
N SER A 222 11.84 -13.33 2.77
CA SER A 222 11.35 -14.45 3.59
C SER A 222 10.97 -15.67 2.75
N TYR A 223 10.84 -15.50 1.43
CA TYR A 223 10.36 -16.50 0.48
C TYR A 223 11.30 -16.75 -0.71
N VAL A 224 12.42 -16.03 -0.83
CA VAL A 224 13.40 -16.19 -1.94
C VAL A 224 13.89 -17.64 -2.09
N LEU A 225 13.91 -18.39 -0.99
CA LEU A 225 14.39 -19.77 -0.96
C LEU A 225 13.30 -20.81 -1.22
N ASP A 226 12.03 -20.42 -1.38
CA ASP A 226 10.97 -21.37 -1.74
C ASP A 226 11.02 -21.66 -3.25
N GLU A 227 11.51 -22.85 -3.58
CA GLU A 227 11.64 -23.28 -4.97
C GLU A 227 10.31 -23.43 -5.69
N GLY A 228 9.19 -23.69 -4.99
CA GLY A 228 7.88 -23.78 -5.62
C GLY A 228 7.37 -22.45 -6.15
N LEU A 229 7.67 -21.36 -5.45
CA LEU A 229 7.40 -20.00 -5.92
C LEU A 229 8.22 -19.69 -7.19
N ALA A 230 9.51 -20.06 -7.21
CA ALA A 230 10.37 -19.89 -8.37
C ALA A 230 9.92 -20.74 -9.57
N LEU A 231 9.55 -21.99 -9.32
CA LEU A 231 9.04 -22.91 -10.34
C LEU A 231 7.74 -22.40 -10.96
N PHE A 232 6.82 -21.83 -10.18
CA PHE A 232 5.61 -21.18 -10.73
C PHE A 232 5.97 -20.13 -11.79
N ALA A 233 7.02 -19.33 -11.55
CA ALA A 233 7.48 -18.32 -12.49
C ALA A 233 8.34 -18.87 -13.65
N GLY A 234 8.77 -20.15 -13.59
CA GLY A 234 9.71 -20.75 -14.52
C GLY A 234 11.16 -20.30 -14.30
N LEU A 235 11.57 -20.09 -13.05
CA LEU A 235 12.92 -19.68 -12.69
C LEU A 235 13.53 -20.63 -11.66
N ASN A 236 14.85 -20.70 -11.62
CA ASN A 236 15.60 -21.43 -10.58
C ASN A 236 15.39 -20.82 -9.18
N VAL A 237 15.34 -19.49 -9.09
CA VAL A 237 15.00 -18.72 -7.89
C VAL A 237 14.19 -17.48 -8.24
N ILE A 238 13.44 -16.95 -7.28
CA ILE A 238 12.68 -15.72 -7.48
C ILE A 238 13.62 -14.51 -7.57
N PRO A 239 13.39 -13.58 -8.51
CA PRO A 239 14.19 -12.37 -8.61
C PRO A 239 14.19 -11.57 -7.30
N LYS A 240 15.34 -10.98 -6.98
CA LYS A 240 15.49 -10.19 -5.76
C LYS A 240 14.65 -8.92 -5.86
N ARG A 241 14.32 -8.36 -4.70
CA ARG A 241 13.60 -7.09 -4.54
C ARG A 241 14.12 -5.96 -5.45
N ALA A 242 15.46 -5.83 -5.59
CA ALA A 242 16.09 -4.81 -6.42
C ALA A 242 15.75 -4.96 -7.91
N PHE A 243 15.73 -6.21 -8.42
CA PHE A 243 15.34 -6.50 -9.80
C PHE A 243 13.89 -6.06 -10.06
N HIS A 244 12.95 -6.40 -9.17
CA HIS A 244 11.55 -6.03 -9.37
C HIS A 244 11.31 -4.51 -9.39
N ALA A 245 12.02 -3.75 -8.55
CA ALA A 245 12.00 -2.29 -8.60
C ALA A 245 12.49 -1.77 -9.96
N GLU A 246 13.69 -2.16 -10.37
CA GLU A 246 14.29 -1.71 -11.63
C GLU A 246 13.43 -2.10 -12.84
N TYR A 247 12.96 -3.35 -12.87
CA TYR A 247 12.11 -3.88 -13.93
C TYR A 247 10.86 -3.01 -14.14
N SER A 248 10.19 -2.63 -13.05
CA SER A 248 8.96 -1.83 -13.14
C SER A 248 9.18 -0.42 -13.71
N CYS A 249 10.36 0.17 -13.48
CA CYS A 249 10.72 1.48 -14.01
C CYS A 249 11.00 1.41 -15.51
N ARG A 250 11.38 0.24 -16.03
CA ARG A 250 11.68 0.02 -17.45
C ARG A 250 10.44 -0.22 -18.30
N VAL A 251 9.26 -0.46 -17.71
CA VAL A 251 8.02 -0.67 -18.46
C VAL A 251 7.47 0.67 -18.95
N ASP A 252 7.29 0.80 -20.26
CA ASP A 252 6.63 1.95 -20.89
C ASP A 252 5.13 2.01 -20.47
N PRO A 253 4.64 3.13 -19.88
CA PRO A 253 3.22 3.32 -19.60
C PRO A 253 2.26 3.02 -20.75
N ARG A 254 2.66 3.29 -22.00
CA ARG A 254 1.83 3.05 -23.19
C ARG A 254 1.57 1.56 -23.45
N SER A 255 2.33 0.69 -22.79
CA SER A 255 2.16 -0.76 -22.88
C SER A 255 1.03 -1.30 -22.01
N TYR A 256 0.63 -0.60 -20.93
CA TYR A 256 -0.41 -1.11 -20.02
C TYR A 256 -1.79 -1.26 -20.66
N PRO A 257 -2.34 -0.26 -21.39
CA PRO A 257 -3.66 -0.44 -22.01
C PRO A 257 -3.65 -1.54 -23.08
N ARG A 258 -2.53 -1.70 -23.80
CA ARG A 258 -2.35 -2.76 -24.81
C ARG A 258 -2.32 -4.14 -24.16
N LEU A 259 -1.61 -4.27 -23.04
CA LEU A 259 -1.53 -5.51 -22.27
C LEU A 259 -2.90 -5.88 -21.71
N MET A 260 -3.59 -4.94 -21.04
CA MET A 260 -4.89 -5.22 -20.44
C MET A 260 -5.96 -5.59 -21.46
N ARG A 261 -5.95 -4.97 -22.65
CA ARG A 261 -6.83 -5.38 -23.74
C ARG A 261 -6.61 -6.86 -24.09
N ARG A 262 -5.38 -7.24 -24.46
CA ARG A 262 -5.06 -8.64 -24.84
C ARG A 262 -5.27 -9.62 -23.70
N TRP A 263 -4.96 -9.23 -22.46
CA TRP A 263 -5.18 -10.03 -21.26
C TRP A 263 -6.66 -10.34 -21.08
N PHE A 264 -7.52 -9.31 -21.02
CA PHE A 264 -8.94 -9.53 -20.76
C PHE A 264 -9.67 -10.18 -21.95
N ASP A 265 -9.20 -9.99 -23.18
CA ASP A 265 -9.70 -10.73 -24.34
C ASP A 265 -9.40 -12.23 -24.21
N ALA A 266 -8.18 -12.59 -23.77
CA ALA A 266 -7.82 -13.97 -23.48
C ALA A 266 -8.61 -14.55 -22.28
N MET A 267 -8.88 -13.74 -21.24
CA MET A 267 -9.70 -14.17 -20.09
C MET A 267 -11.16 -14.41 -20.48
N ALA A 268 -11.70 -13.61 -21.39
CA ALA A 268 -13.06 -13.79 -21.90
C ALA A 268 -13.22 -15.12 -22.65
N ASN A 269 -12.22 -15.48 -23.46
CA ASN A 269 -12.18 -16.79 -24.14
C ASN A 269 -12.13 -17.98 -23.17
N GLN A 270 -11.75 -17.74 -21.91
CA GLN A 270 -11.76 -18.74 -20.83
C GLN A 270 -13.04 -18.73 -19.98
N GLY A 271 -14.07 -17.98 -20.40
CA GLY A 271 -15.36 -17.94 -19.71
C GLY A 271 -15.44 -16.88 -18.60
N LEU A 272 -14.58 -15.86 -18.62
CA LEU A 272 -14.83 -14.67 -17.81
C LEU A 272 -15.93 -13.84 -18.45
N ASP A 273 -17.09 -13.77 -17.79
CA ASP A 273 -18.22 -12.96 -18.24
C ASP A 273 -17.81 -11.49 -18.42
N GLN A 274 -18.40 -10.84 -19.43
CA GLN A 274 -18.23 -9.42 -19.70
C GLN A 274 -19.55 -8.69 -19.44
N GLY A 275 -19.62 -7.90 -18.37
CA GLY A 275 -20.76 -7.05 -18.08
C GLY A 275 -20.78 -5.75 -18.90
N GLY A 276 -21.95 -5.12 -18.96
CA GLY A 276 -22.15 -3.77 -19.53
C GLY A 276 -22.22 -2.65 -18.50
N SER A 277 -22.30 -2.98 -17.21
CA SER A 277 -22.48 -2.02 -16.11
C SER A 277 -21.23 -1.95 -15.22
N PHE A 278 -20.71 -0.75 -15.00
CA PHE A 278 -19.44 -0.52 -14.31
C PHE A 278 -19.56 0.43 -13.14
N ASP A 279 -18.94 0.05 -12.03
CA ASP A 279 -18.71 0.91 -10.88
C ASP A 279 -17.32 1.55 -11.02
N LEU A 280 -17.28 2.89 -11.06
CA LEU A 280 -16.05 3.66 -11.21
C LEU A 280 -15.70 4.36 -9.90
N ASP A 281 -14.40 4.39 -9.59
CA ASP A 281 -13.91 5.10 -8.42
C ASP A 281 -12.48 5.62 -8.60
N PHE A 282 -12.14 6.62 -7.81
CA PHE A 282 -10.77 7.07 -7.61
C PHE A 282 -10.25 6.58 -6.27
N HIS A 283 -9.24 5.73 -6.32
CA HIS A 283 -8.55 5.26 -5.13
C HIS A 283 -7.24 6.02 -4.91
N THR A 284 -7.01 6.49 -3.69
CA THR A 284 -5.74 7.12 -3.35
C THR A 284 -4.79 6.07 -2.77
N ILE A 285 -3.73 5.77 -3.51
CA ILE A 285 -2.64 4.91 -3.08
C ILE A 285 -1.62 5.73 -2.30
N PRO A 286 -1.36 5.45 -1.01
CA PRO A 286 -0.43 6.24 -0.20
C PRO A 286 1.02 6.06 -0.68
N PHE A 287 1.72 7.18 -0.86
CA PHE A 287 3.13 7.19 -1.26
C PHE A 287 4.01 7.61 -0.08
N HIS A 288 4.96 6.75 0.29
CA HIS A 288 5.83 6.93 1.45
C HIS A 288 7.29 7.28 1.07
N GLY A 289 7.55 7.62 -0.20
CA GLY A 289 8.89 8.04 -0.66
C GLY A 289 9.14 9.54 -0.47
N GLU A 290 10.40 9.94 -0.37
CA GLU A 290 10.80 11.34 -0.20
C GLU A 290 10.59 12.20 -1.46
N ASN A 291 10.35 11.56 -2.62
CA ASN A 291 10.28 12.22 -3.92
C ASN A 291 9.30 13.41 -3.95
N ALA A 292 9.76 14.52 -4.53
CA ALA A 292 9.09 15.82 -4.55
C ALA A 292 7.92 15.92 -5.55
N LEU A 293 7.81 14.97 -6.48
CA LEU A 293 6.85 14.99 -7.60
C LEU A 293 5.49 14.35 -7.28
N VAL A 294 5.27 13.84 -6.06
CA VAL A 294 4.03 13.16 -5.70
C VAL A 294 3.08 14.11 -4.97
N GLU A 295 1.89 14.26 -5.54
CA GLU A 295 0.85 15.18 -5.06
C GLU A 295 0.15 14.66 -3.80
N LYS A 296 -0.48 15.57 -3.05
CA LYS A 296 -1.25 15.23 -1.84
C LYS A 296 -2.70 14.92 -2.20
N HIS A 297 -3.11 13.69 -1.98
CA HIS A 297 -4.49 13.24 -2.16
C HIS A 297 -5.13 12.89 -0.82
N TYR A 298 -6.47 12.93 -0.76
CA TYR A 298 -7.21 12.60 0.46
C TYR A 298 -7.31 11.09 0.61
N VAL A 299 -6.87 10.56 1.76
CA VAL A 299 -6.96 9.12 2.05
C VAL A 299 -8.05 8.86 3.07
N SER A 300 -9.11 8.19 2.63
CA SER A 300 -10.34 7.92 3.40
C SER A 300 -10.06 7.13 4.68
N LYS A 301 -9.27 6.05 4.62
CA LYS A 301 -8.92 5.20 5.78
C LYS A 301 -8.22 5.93 6.93
N ARG A 302 -7.61 7.10 6.69
CA ARG A 302 -6.83 7.85 7.72
C ARG A 302 -7.35 9.26 7.97
N SER A 303 -8.43 9.68 7.31
CA SER A 303 -9.01 11.02 7.39
C SER A 303 -7.98 12.16 7.25
N ARG A 304 -6.94 11.97 6.43
CA ARG A 304 -5.82 12.90 6.26
C ARG A 304 -5.43 13.05 4.79
N LYS A 305 -4.98 14.25 4.40
CA LYS A 305 -4.31 14.47 3.12
C LYS A 305 -2.86 14.01 3.23
N GLN A 306 -2.45 13.04 2.44
CA GLN A 306 -1.07 12.54 2.40
C GLN A 306 -0.58 12.47 0.95
N LYS A 307 0.75 12.46 0.75
CA LYS A 307 1.30 12.19 -0.58
C LYS A 307 0.74 10.84 -1.06
N GLY A 308 0.18 10.82 -2.26
CA GLY A 308 -0.44 9.64 -2.81
C GLY A 308 -0.46 9.69 -4.32
N ILE A 309 -0.74 8.55 -4.92
CA ILE A 309 -0.99 8.44 -6.35
C ILE A 309 -2.47 8.13 -6.50
N LEU A 310 -3.13 8.90 -7.35
CA LEU A 310 -4.54 8.72 -7.62
C LEU A 310 -4.70 7.66 -8.71
N ALA A 311 -5.36 6.56 -8.38
CA ALA A 311 -5.67 5.48 -9.31
C ALA A 311 -7.15 5.51 -9.68
N PHE A 312 -7.45 5.68 -10.96
CA PHE A 312 -8.79 5.43 -11.48
C PHE A 312 -8.97 3.93 -11.67
N VAL A 313 -10.10 3.38 -11.23
CA VAL A 313 -10.45 1.97 -11.41
C VAL A 313 -11.88 1.84 -11.92
N ALA A 314 -12.09 0.87 -12.83
CA ALA A 314 -13.42 0.44 -13.23
C ALA A 314 -13.61 -1.03 -12.87
N GLN A 315 -14.67 -1.32 -12.13
CA GLN A 315 -15.08 -2.67 -11.77
C GLN A 315 -16.36 -3.03 -12.49
N ASP A 316 -16.38 -4.21 -13.11
CA ASP A 316 -17.61 -4.80 -13.64
C ASP A 316 -18.53 -5.19 -12.48
N ALA A 317 -19.75 -4.68 -12.49
CA ALA A 317 -20.69 -4.88 -11.39
C ALA A 317 -21.19 -6.33 -11.26
N SER A 318 -21.22 -7.07 -12.36
CA SER A 318 -21.70 -8.45 -12.41
C SER A 318 -20.62 -9.41 -11.86
N THR A 319 -19.42 -9.33 -12.40
CA THR A 319 -18.30 -10.23 -12.08
C THR A 319 -17.47 -9.76 -10.91
N ARG A 320 -17.58 -8.47 -10.54
CA ARG A 320 -16.73 -7.79 -9.54
C ARG A 320 -15.24 -7.80 -9.90
N VAL A 321 -14.92 -7.95 -11.18
CA VAL A 321 -13.54 -7.89 -11.68
C VAL A 321 -13.19 -6.45 -12.01
N PHE A 322 -12.00 -6.03 -11.58
CA PHE A 322 -11.45 -4.76 -12.07
C PHE A 322 -11.03 -4.95 -13.53
N CYS A 323 -11.69 -4.25 -14.45
CA CYS A 323 -11.49 -4.40 -15.89
C CYS A 323 -10.67 -3.25 -16.51
N TYR A 324 -10.45 -2.18 -15.74
CA TYR A 324 -9.62 -1.05 -16.12
C TYR A 324 -8.98 -0.43 -14.88
N GLY A 325 -7.77 0.08 -15.04
CA GLY A 325 -7.00 0.74 -13.98
C GLY A 325 -5.93 1.64 -14.56
N ASN A 326 -5.88 2.88 -14.10
CA ASN A 326 -4.86 3.85 -14.47
C ASN A 326 -4.38 4.65 -13.26
N ALA A 327 -3.09 4.55 -12.94
CA ALA A 327 -2.45 5.29 -11.84
C ALA A 327 -1.57 6.45 -12.32
N ASP A 328 -1.49 6.70 -13.62
CA ASP A 328 -0.71 7.79 -14.21
C ASP A 328 -1.59 9.02 -14.55
N VAL A 329 -2.76 9.13 -13.90
CA VAL A 329 -3.74 10.21 -14.13
C VAL A 329 -3.24 11.50 -13.50
N ARG A 330 -3.06 12.54 -14.32
CA ARG A 330 -2.72 13.88 -13.84
C ARG A 330 -3.93 14.55 -13.22
N LYS A 331 -3.70 15.49 -12.31
CA LYS A 331 -4.77 16.20 -11.62
C LYS A 331 -5.63 17.05 -12.56
N GLU A 332 -5.03 17.67 -13.58
CA GLU A 332 -5.79 18.39 -14.62
C GLU A 332 -6.73 17.46 -15.42
N ASP A 333 -6.30 16.23 -15.68
CA ASP A 333 -6.99 15.27 -16.56
C ASP A 333 -7.95 14.35 -15.79
N GLN A 334 -7.97 14.43 -14.45
CA GLN A 334 -8.71 13.51 -13.58
C GLN A 334 -10.19 13.37 -13.97
N ASN A 335 -10.85 14.48 -14.29
CA ASN A 335 -12.28 14.45 -14.60
C ASN A 335 -12.59 13.79 -15.96
N ASP A 336 -11.60 13.73 -16.86
CA ASP A 336 -11.74 13.21 -18.22
C ASP A 336 -11.43 11.71 -18.31
N GLU A 337 -10.87 11.11 -17.25
CA GLU A 337 -10.51 9.70 -17.22
C GLU A 337 -11.72 8.76 -17.41
N ILE A 338 -12.92 9.19 -17.02
CA ILE A 338 -14.16 8.47 -17.34
C ILE A 338 -14.38 8.30 -18.86
N LEU A 339 -14.01 9.31 -19.65
CA LEU A 339 -14.11 9.26 -21.11
C LEU A 339 -13.02 8.35 -21.70
N ASN A 340 -11.81 8.39 -21.13
CA ASN A 340 -10.73 7.45 -21.50
C ASN A 340 -11.14 5.99 -21.26
N PHE A 341 -11.83 5.71 -20.16
CA PHE A 341 -12.40 4.38 -19.90
C PHE A 341 -13.44 3.98 -20.95
N VAL A 342 -14.38 4.88 -21.29
CA VAL A 342 -15.38 4.63 -22.34
C VAL A 342 -14.72 4.33 -23.68
N ASP A 343 -13.71 5.10 -24.07
CA ASP A 343 -12.95 4.88 -25.31
C ASP A 343 -12.17 3.57 -25.28
N TYR A 344 -11.54 3.24 -24.15
CA TYR A 344 -10.86 1.96 -23.94
C TYR A 344 -11.84 0.80 -24.10
N TRP A 345 -13.01 0.87 -23.46
CA TRP A 345 -14.03 -0.16 -23.52
C TRP A 345 -14.52 -0.36 -24.96
N LYS A 346 -14.87 0.73 -25.65
CA LYS A 346 -15.29 0.68 -27.06
C LYS A 346 -14.23 0.08 -27.99
N LYS A 347 -12.95 0.46 -27.81
CA LYS A 347 -11.83 -0.11 -28.58
C LYS A 347 -11.62 -1.60 -28.33
N ARG A 348 -12.05 -2.11 -27.17
CA ARG A 348 -11.89 -3.51 -26.78
C ARG A 348 -13.07 -4.37 -27.20
N THR A 349 -14.30 -3.95 -26.90
CA THR A 349 -15.52 -4.76 -27.09
C THR A 349 -16.33 -4.39 -28.34
N GLY A 350 -15.94 -3.30 -29.02
CA GLY A 350 -16.68 -2.74 -30.16
C GLY A 350 -17.91 -1.90 -29.76
N HIS A 351 -18.33 -1.96 -28.49
CA HIS A 351 -19.55 -1.32 -28.00
C HIS A 351 -19.23 -0.37 -26.84
N LEU A 352 -20.07 0.65 -26.65
CA LEU A 352 -19.98 1.52 -25.49
C LEU A 352 -20.42 0.79 -24.21
N PRO A 353 -19.94 1.20 -23.03
CA PRO A 353 -20.52 0.73 -21.76
C PRO A 353 -22.02 1.02 -21.73
N GLU A 354 -22.82 0.09 -21.21
CA GLU A 354 -24.26 0.29 -21.05
C GLU A 354 -24.54 1.27 -19.91
N GLU A 355 -23.89 1.08 -18.76
CA GLU A 355 -24.15 1.85 -17.54
C GLU A 355 -22.85 2.17 -16.77
N LEU A 356 -22.71 3.42 -16.30
CA LEU A 356 -21.61 3.87 -15.44
C LEU A 356 -22.12 4.42 -14.11
N ILE A 357 -21.59 3.94 -12.98
CA ILE A 357 -22.00 4.39 -11.65
C ILE A 357 -20.79 4.91 -10.86
N PHE A 358 -20.89 6.15 -10.38
CA PHE A 358 -19.73 6.84 -9.77
C PHE A 358 -20.11 7.91 -8.73
N ASP A 359 -19.15 8.31 -7.87
CA ASP A 359 -19.36 9.39 -6.89
C ASP A 359 -19.39 10.78 -7.57
N SER A 360 -20.04 11.72 -6.89
CA SER A 360 -20.21 13.13 -7.19
C SER A 360 -18.92 13.94 -7.46
N LYS A 361 -17.74 13.36 -7.24
CA LYS A 361 -16.44 14.01 -7.49
C LYS A 361 -15.65 13.40 -8.63
N LEU A 362 -16.14 12.32 -9.23
CA LEU A 362 -15.39 11.60 -10.25
C LEU A 362 -15.29 12.39 -11.56
N THR A 363 -16.30 13.19 -11.92
CA THR A 363 -16.30 13.96 -13.16
C THR A 363 -17.14 15.25 -13.08
N THR A 364 -17.19 16.00 -14.18
CA THR A 364 -17.90 17.28 -14.33
C THR A 364 -19.23 17.13 -15.07
N TYR A 365 -20.13 18.11 -14.94
CA TYR A 365 -21.39 18.12 -15.69
C TYR A 365 -21.19 18.20 -17.21
N ALA A 366 -20.13 18.86 -17.69
CA ALA A 366 -19.76 18.86 -19.10
C ALA A 366 -19.46 17.45 -19.62
N ASN A 367 -18.78 16.62 -18.81
CA ASN A 367 -18.53 15.23 -19.18
C ASN A 367 -19.78 14.36 -19.07
N LEU A 368 -20.68 14.62 -18.10
CA LEU A 368 -22.01 13.98 -18.09
C LEU A 368 -22.80 14.27 -19.38
N ASN A 369 -22.70 15.50 -19.90
CA ASN A 369 -23.33 15.87 -21.15
C ASN A 369 -22.75 15.08 -22.34
N ARG A 370 -21.43 14.89 -22.36
CA ARG A 370 -20.76 14.05 -23.38
C ARG A 370 -21.22 12.59 -23.31
N LEU A 371 -21.29 12.00 -22.11
CA LEU A 371 -21.80 10.63 -21.92
C LEU A 371 -23.26 10.51 -22.39
N ASN A 372 -24.09 11.49 -22.05
CA ASN A 372 -25.49 11.53 -22.48
C ASN A 372 -25.61 11.57 -24.02
N ARG A 373 -24.82 12.42 -24.69
CA ARG A 373 -24.78 12.50 -26.17
C ARG A 373 -24.28 11.21 -26.82
N GLN A 374 -23.41 10.47 -26.16
CA GLN A 374 -22.92 9.17 -26.61
C GLN A 374 -23.93 8.03 -26.37
N GLY A 375 -25.01 8.28 -25.62
CA GLY A 375 -26.01 7.26 -25.27
C GLY A 375 -25.54 6.30 -24.16
N VAL A 376 -24.55 6.70 -23.36
CA VAL A 376 -24.09 5.91 -22.20
C VAL A 376 -24.95 6.27 -21.00
N ASP A 377 -25.62 5.29 -20.39
CA ASP A 377 -26.37 5.54 -19.16
C ASP A 377 -25.42 5.76 -18.00
N PHE A 378 -25.76 6.68 -17.09
CA PHE A 378 -24.97 6.92 -15.90
C PHE A 378 -25.81 7.22 -14.67
N MET A 379 -25.23 7.01 -13.51
CA MET A 379 -25.83 7.32 -12.22
C MET A 379 -24.79 7.81 -11.21
N THR A 380 -25.03 8.96 -10.59
CA THR A 380 -24.08 9.58 -9.66
C THR A 380 -24.76 10.34 -8.53
N LEU A 381 -24.04 10.59 -7.43
CA LEU A 381 -24.51 11.48 -6.38
C LEU A 381 -24.39 12.95 -6.81
N ARG A 382 -25.35 13.75 -6.35
CA ARG A 382 -25.27 15.22 -6.43
C ARG A 382 -24.78 15.78 -5.11
N ARG A 383 -23.79 16.66 -5.16
CA ARG A 383 -23.33 17.37 -3.96
C ARG A 383 -24.44 18.25 -3.41
N ARG A 384 -24.64 18.18 -2.09
CA ARG A 384 -25.67 18.94 -1.37
C ARG A 384 -25.23 20.40 -1.26
N SER A 385 -26.17 21.32 -1.45
CA SER A 385 -26.00 22.73 -1.10
C SER A 385 -27.02 23.10 -0.03
N LYS A 386 -26.73 24.11 0.80
CA LYS A 386 -27.66 24.61 1.82
C LYS A 386 -29.02 24.99 1.21
N LYS A 387 -29.00 25.64 0.04
CA LYS A 387 -30.21 26.01 -0.71
C LYS A 387 -31.04 24.79 -1.11
N MET A 388 -30.40 23.73 -1.62
CA MET A 388 -31.10 22.49 -1.98
C MET A 388 -31.71 21.80 -0.75
N LEU A 389 -31.00 21.77 0.37
CA LEU A 389 -31.52 21.18 1.61
C LEU A 389 -32.72 21.96 2.14
N GLN A 390 -32.67 23.29 2.10
CA GLN A 390 -33.80 24.15 2.48
C GLN A 390 -35.00 23.91 1.56
N GLN A 391 -34.79 23.85 0.25
CA GLN A 391 -35.85 23.59 -0.72
C GLN A 391 -36.53 22.24 -0.48
N VAL A 392 -35.75 21.17 -0.25
CA VAL A 392 -36.30 19.85 0.03
C VAL A 392 -37.05 19.80 1.37
N ARG A 393 -36.62 20.58 2.37
CA ARG A 393 -37.32 20.69 3.66
C ARG A 393 -38.64 21.47 3.56
N SER A 394 -38.78 22.37 2.58
CA SER A 394 -40.02 23.10 2.32
C SER A 394 -41.04 22.34 1.48
N GLU A 395 -40.67 21.19 0.88
CA GLU A 395 -41.61 20.39 0.08
C GLU A 395 -42.70 19.75 0.96
N PRO A 396 -43.98 19.82 0.55
CA PRO A 396 -45.07 19.24 1.32
C PRO A 396 -44.95 17.71 1.36
N LEU A 397 -45.44 17.09 2.45
CA LEU A 397 -45.41 15.63 2.63
C LEU A 397 -46.12 14.88 1.49
N SER A 398 -47.11 15.49 0.84
CA SER A 398 -47.82 14.92 -0.30
C SER A 398 -46.96 14.76 -1.57
N ALA A 399 -45.89 15.55 -1.72
CA ALA A 399 -44.96 15.42 -2.84
C ALA A 399 -44.07 14.17 -2.70
N TRP A 400 -43.89 13.66 -1.48
CA TRP A 400 -43.04 12.52 -1.19
C TRP A 400 -43.75 11.20 -1.47
N ARG A 401 -43.16 10.40 -2.35
CA ARG A 401 -43.64 9.04 -2.61
C ARG A 401 -42.88 8.04 -1.75
N ARG A 402 -43.59 7.17 -1.03
CA ARG A 402 -42.98 5.98 -0.41
C ARG A 402 -42.76 4.91 -1.47
N ILE A 403 -41.57 4.31 -1.44
CA ILE A 403 -41.25 3.12 -2.23
C ILE A 403 -40.82 2.00 -1.30
N GLN A 404 -40.84 0.76 -1.79
CA GLN A 404 -40.31 -0.38 -1.07
C GLN A 404 -39.07 -0.91 -1.78
N LEU A 405 -37.96 -1.03 -1.06
CA LEU A 405 -36.71 -1.61 -1.55
C LEU A 405 -36.62 -3.09 -1.14
N GLU A 406 -36.09 -3.94 -2.01
CA GLU A 406 -35.64 -5.30 -1.65
C GLU A 406 -34.15 -5.31 -1.35
N GLY A 407 -33.69 -6.27 -0.54
CA GLY A 407 -32.26 -6.46 -0.25
C GLY A 407 -31.67 -5.52 0.81
N VAL A 408 -32.50 -4.67 1.44
CA VAL A 408 -32.10 -3.73 2.51
C VAL A 408 -32.64 -4.18 3.86
N SER A 409 -31.97 -3.77 4.96
CA SER A 409 -32.43 -4.10 6.31
C SER A 409 -33.86 -3.58 6.54
N ARG A 410 -34.61 -4.24 7.44
CA ARG A 410 -36.03 -3.89 7.72
C ARG A 410 -36.22 -2.40 8.03
N LYS A 411 -35.22 -1.76 8.66
CA LYS A 411 -35.23 -0.34 9.03
C LYS A 411 -35.22 0.62 7.82
N TYR A 412 -34.61 0.22 6.69
CA TYR A 412 -34.44 1.07 5.50
C TYR A 412 -35.27 0.59 4.30
N LYS A 413 -36.24 -0.30 4.55
CA LYS A 413 -37.03 -0.95 3.49
C LYS A 413 -37.99 -0.01 2.78
N THR A 414 -38.39 1.10 3.42
CA THR A 414 -39.46 1.98 2.89
C THR A 414 -39.08 3.47 2.86
N PRO A 415 -38.05 3.86 2.10
CA PRO A 415 -37.65 5.26 2.01
C PRO A 415 -38.70 6.10 1.28
N ARG A 416 -38.64 7.40 1.52
CA ARG A 416 -39.43 8.42 0.80
C ARG A 416 -38.58 9.05 -0.28
N ILE A 417 -39.17 9.30 -1.44
CA ILE A 417 -38.49 9.89 -2.59
C ILE A 417 -39.21 11.09 -3.16
N LEU A 418 -38.43 12.04 -3.70
CA LEU A 418 -38.88 13.04 -4.67
C LEU A 418 -38.20 12.74 -6.00
N ASP A 419 -38.98 12.55 -7.05
CA ASP A 419 -38.49 12.19 -8.39
C ASP A 419 -38.84 13.33 -9.35
N SER A 420 -37.82 14.00 -9.86
CA SER A 420 -37.96 15.29 -10.55
C SER A 420 -37.02 15.39 -11.74
N LYS A 421 -37.36 16.22 -12.73
CA LYS A 421 -36.46 16.59 -13.83
C LYS A 421 -35.91 17.98 -13.55
N ILE A 422 -34.61 18.15 -13.70
CA ILE A 422 -33.92 19.42 -13.46
C ILE A 422 -33.02 19.78 -14.64
N MET A 423 -32.65 21.06 -14.73
CA MET A 423 -31.60 21.52 -15.63
C MET A 423 -30.29 21.66 -14.84
N LEU A 424 -29.17 21.26 -15.43
CA LEU A 424 -27.84 21.45 -14.87
C LEU A 424 -27.03 22.40 -15.76
N LYS A 425 -26.10 23.13 -15.14
CA LYS A 425 -25.13 23.93 -15.88
C LYS A 425 -24.23 23.00 -16.71
N ASP A 426 -23.92 23.40 -17.94
CA ASP A 426 -23.05 22.67 -18.86
C ASP A 426 -23.58 21.28 -19.26
N TYR A 427 -24.89 21.04 -19.07
CA TYR A 427 -25.61 19.84 -19.48
C TYR A 427 -26.83 20.24 -20.29
N GLU A 428 -26.96 19.69 -21.49
CA GLU A 428 -28.05 20.02 -22.39
C GLU A 428 -29.27 19.12 -22.15
N GLY A 429 -30.42 19.75 -22.00
CA GLY A 429 -31.67 19.07 -21.72
C GLY A 429 -31.87 18.71 -20.23
N PRO A 430 -33.02 18.08 -19.91
CA PRO A 430 -33.33 17.70 -18.56
C PRO A 430 -32.51 16.49 -18.13
N ILE A 431 -32.11 16.47 -16.86
CA ILE A 431 -31.58 15.29 -16.17
C ILE A 431 -32.53 14.90 -15.03
N ARG A 432 -32.63 13.61 -14.72
CA ARG A 432 -33.47 13.13 -13.63
C ARG A 432 -32.73 13.25 -12.31
N GLN A 433 -33.42 13.79 -11.31
CA GLN A 433 -32.98 13.85 -9.93
C GLN A 433 -33.93 13.06 -9.03
N ILE A 434 -33.37 12.16 -8.24
CA ILE A 434 -34.09 11.42 -7.20
C ILE A 434 -33.53 11.81 -5.84
N VAL A 435 -34.34 12.49 -5.03
CA VAL A 435 -34.02 12.84 -3.64
C VAL A 435 -34.59 11.75 -2.74
N ILE A 436 -33.80 11.26 -1.79
CA ILE A 436 -34.14 10.11 -0.96
C ILE A 436 -33.96 10.47 0.51
N THR A 437 -35.00 10.26 1.31
CA THR A 437 -34.99 10.38 2.78
C THR A 437 -35.29 9.02 3.42
N ASP A 438 -35.07 8.92 4.73
CA ASP A 438 -35.31 7.69 5.52
C ASP A 438 -34.44 6.49 5.12
N LEU A 439 -33.30 6.73 4.46
CA LEU A 439 -32.30 5.71 4.10
C LEU A 439 -31.21 5.53 5.17
N GLY A 440 -31.38 6.11 6.36
CA GLY A 440 -30.43 6.01 7.49
C GLY A 440 -29.39 7.11 7.60
N HIS A 441 -29.40 8.10 6.70
CA HIS A 441 -28.63 9.34 6.82
C HIS A 441 -29.50 10.45 7.42
N GLU A 442 -28.88 11.34 8.21
CA GLU A 442 -29.57 12.53 8.77
C GLU A 442 -30.06 13.48 7.67
N ASP A 443 -29.25 13.65 6.61
CA ASP A 443 -29.57 14.48 5.46
C ASP A 443 -30.01 13.64 4.25
N PRO A 444 -30.89 14.18 3.40
CA PRO A 444 -31.33 13.52 2.17
C PRO A 444 -30.17 13.23 1.20
N THR A 445 -30.30 12.11 0.50
CA THR A 445 -29.39 11.72 -0.60
C THR A 445 -29.95 12.22 -1.92
N PHE A 446 -29.12 12.81 -2.76
CA PHE A 446 -29.50 13.29 -4.09
C PHE A 446 -28.79 12.45 -5.14
N LEU A 447 -29.57 11.81 -5.99
CA LEU A 447 -29.09 10.98 -7.09
C LEU A 447 -29.38 11.68 -8.42
N LEU A 448 -28.43 11.64 -9.35
CA LEU A 448 -28.57 12.13 -10.73
C LEU A 448 -28.39 10.98 -11.71
N THR A 449 -29.22 10.97 -12.76
CA THR A 449 -29.12 10.01 -13.85
C THR A 449 -29.77 10.54 -15.13
N ASN A 450 -29.25 10.11 -16.28
CA ASN A 450 -29.92 10.28 -17.58
C ASN A 450 -30.96 9.17 -17.86
N GLN A 451 -31.09 8.15 -17.01
CA GLN A 451 -32.07 7.06 -17.16
C GLN A 451 -33.50 7.53 -16.81
N MET A 452 -34.21 8.06 -17.81
CA MET A 452 -35.54 8.65 -17.63
C MET A 452 -36.66 7.64 -17.33
N ASN A 453 -36.53 6.42 -17.86
CA ASN A 453 -37.62 5.44 -17.86
C ASN A 453 -37.48 4.35 -16.78
N ARG A 454 -36.27 4.12 -16.26
CA ARG A 454 -36.03 3.09 -15.24
C ARG A 454 -36.72 3.48 -13.93
N SER A 455 -37.38 2.55 -13.25
CA SER A 455 -38.07 2.88 -11.99
C SER A 455 -37.09 3.41 -10.92
N ALA A 456 -37.50 4.42 -10.14
CA ALA A 456 -36.68 4.96 -9.04
C ALA A 456 -36.22 3.88 -8.05
N ARG A 457 -37.07 2.89 -7.76
CA ARG A 457 -36.71 1.72 -6.94
C ARG A 457 -35.47 0.99 -7.46
N LYS A 458 -35.46 0.60 -8.74
CA LYS A 458 -34.32 -0.10 -9.37
C LYS A 458 -33.05 0.75 -9.35
N LEU A 459 -33.16 2.06 -9.62
CA LEU A 459 -32.01 2.98 -9.58
C LEU A 459 -31.40 3.08 -8.18
N ILE A 460 -32.25 3.23 -7.16
CA ILE A 460 -31.81 3.32 -5.76
C ILE A 460 -31.18 2.01 -5.30
N GLN A 461 -31.78 0.86 -5.65
CA GLN A 461 -31.21 -0.45 -5.34
C GLN A 461 -29.84 -0.63 -6.01
N ARG A 462 -29.74 -0.28 -7.29
CA ARG A 462 -28.49 -0.37 -8.05
C ARG A 462 -27.39 0.52 -7.46
N TYR A 463 -27.72 1.75 -7.03
CA TYR A 463 -26.75 2.62 -6.36
C TYR A 463 -26.39 2.09 -4.96
N ALA A 464 -27.33 1.50 -4.23
CA ALA A 464 -27.06 0.90 -2.92
C ALA A 464 -26.18 -0.35 -3.03
N GLU A 465 -26.35 -1.17 -4.08
CA GLU A 465 -25.44 -2.27 -4.42
C GLU A 465 -24.02 -1.75 -4.63
N ARG A 466 -23.84 -0.61 -5.31
CA ARG A 466 -22.53 0.03 -5.43
C ARG A 466 -21.93 0.36 -4.07
N MET A 467 -22.69 0.77 -3.05
CA MET A 467 -22.13 0.99 -1.70
C MET A 467 -21.74 -0.31 -0.99
N ILE A 468 -22.44 -1.42 -1.25
CA ILE A 468 -22.02 -2.76 -0.80
C ILE A 468 -20.75 -3.19 -1.57
N ILE A 469 -20.59 -2.70 -2.80
CA ILE A 469 -19.43 -2.90 -3.68
C ILE A 469 -18.28 -1.94 -3.39
N GLU A 470 -18.48 -0.75 -2.80
CA GLU A 470 -17.39 0.12 -2.30
C GLU A 470 -16.58 -0.62 -1.23
N ASN A 471 -17.25 -1.44 -0.40
CA ASN A 471 -16.57 -2.40 0.48
C ASN A 471 -15.79 -3.48 -0.29
N ASN A 472 -16.20 -3.88 -1.50
CA ASN A 472 -15.50 -4.84 -2.34
C ASN A 472 -14.35 -4.23 -3.15
N ILE A 473 -14.46 -2.99 -3.62
CA ILE A 473 -13.36 -2.23 -4.21
C ILE A 473 -12.31 -2.02 -3.11
N ALA A 474 -12.72 -1.55 -1.93
CA ALA A 474 -11.85 -1.43 -0.76
C ALA A 474 -11.26 -2.78 -0.31
N ASP A 475 -12.03 -3.87 -0.28
CA ASP A 475 -11.54 -5.21 0.07
C ASP A 475 -10.60 -5.78 -1.00
N GLY A 476 -10.85 -5.50 -2.29
CA GLY A 476 -9.98 -5.88 -3.40
C GLY A 476 -8.66 -5.13 -3.34
N ILE A 477 -8.72 -3.81 -3.13
CA ILE A 477 -7.57 -2.93 -2.88
C ILE A 477 -6.78 -3.40 -1.66
N ASP A 478 -7.46 -3.72 -0.55
CA ASP A 478 -6.84 -4.17 0.70
C ASP A 478 -6.21 -5.56 0.53
N PHE A 479 -6.92 -6.51 -0.10
CA PHE A 479 -6.44 -7.87 -0.31
C PHE A 479 -5.29 -7.95 -1.32
N PHE A 480 -5.38 -7.19 -2.41
CA PHE A 480 -4.31 -7.10 -3.39
C PHE A 480 -3.25 -6.07 -2.99
N HIS A 481 -3.32 -5.52 -1.79
CA HIS A 481 -2.29 -4.67 -1.21
C HIS A 481 -1.98 -3.41 -2.04
N MET A 482 -2.97 -2.88 -2.76
CA MET A 482 -2.87 -1.60 -3.46
C MET A 482 -2.51 -0.46 -2.47
N ASP A 483 -2.93 -0.57 -1.20
CA ASP A 483 -2.57 0.37 -0.13
C ASP A 483 -1.22 0.07 0.54
N ALA A 484 -0.70 -1.15 0.41
CA ALA A 484 0.48 -1.61 1.15
C ALA A 484 1.80 -1.40 0.38
N LEU A 485 1.78 -0.48 -0.59
CA LEU A 485 2.97 0.08 -1.23
C LEU A 485 3.82 0.82 -0.17
N SER A 486 4.55 0.04 0.63
CA SER A 486 5.66 0.52 1.44
C SER A 486 6.81 0.83 0.48
N SER A 487 7.22 2.08 0.47
CA SER A 487 8.20 2.73 -0.39
C SER A 487 9.64 2.19 -0.31
N THR A 488 9.85 0.94 0.10
CA THR A 488 11.20 0.35 0.05
C THR A 488 11.51 -0.27 -1.31
N VAL A 489 10.49 -0.58 -2.11
CA VAL A 489 10.62 -1.02 -3.51
C VAL A 489 9.91 0.02 -4.36
N ALA A 490 10.66 0.76 -5.16
CA ALA A 490 10.11 1.69 -6.14
C ALA A 490 9.49 0.89 -7.30
N MET A 491 8.45 0.11 -7.04
CA MET A 491 7.64 -0.45 -8.10
C MET A 491 6.77 0.68 -8.65
N LYS A 492 6.79 0.90 -9.97
CA LYS A 492 5.88 1.87 -10.60
C LYS A 492 4.44 1.48 -10.27
N VAL A 493 3.71 2.34 -9.56
CA VAL A 493 2.36 2.06 -9.05
C VAL A 493 1.40 1.57 -10.13
N ASN A 494 1.59 2.04 -11.37
CA ASN A 494 0.77 1.59 -12.48
C ASN A 494 0.98 0.09 -12.83
N LEU A 495 2.21 -0.44 -12.77
CA LEU A 495 2.45 -1.88 -12.96
C LEU A 495 1.78 -2.71 -11.87
N ASP A 496 1.84 -2.25 -10.62
CA ASP A 496 1.15 -2.91 -9.50
C ASP A 496 -0.37 -2.95 -9.69
N LEU A 497 -0.93 -1.85 -10.19
CA LEU A 497 -2.34 -1.77 -10.55
C LEU A 497 -2.68 -2.79 -11.64
N GLN A 498 -1.88 -2.90 -12.71
CA GLN A 498 -2.11 -3.90 -13.76
C GLN A 498 -2.04 -5.34 -13.22
N LEU A 499 -1.07 -5.64 -12.35
CA LEU A 499 -0.99 -6.95 -11.68
C LEU A 499 -2.22 -7.22 -10.80
N THR A 500 -2.83 -6.17 -10.24
CA THR A 500 -4.09 -6.27 -9.48
C THR A 500 -5.26 -6.64 -10.38
N LEU A 501 -5.35 -6.05 -11.58
CA LEU A 501 -6.37 -6.42 -12.58
C LEU A 501 -6.23 -7.89 -13.00
N MET A 502 -4.99 -8.33 -13.27
CA MET A 502 -4.67 -9.72 -13.61
C MET A 502 -5.01 -10.69 -12.46
N ALA A 503 -4.62 -10.35 -11.23
CA ALA A 503 -4.92 -11.19 -10.07
C ALA A 503 -6.42 -11.25 -9.78
N SER A 504 -7.14 -10.11 -9.84
CA SER A 504 -8.59 -10.04 -9.65
C SER A 504 -9.34 -10.94 -10.63
N SER A 505 -8.95 -10.92 -11.91
CA SER A 505 -9.55 -11.74 -12.94
C SER A 505 -9.25 -13.23 -12.78
N LEU A 506 -8.02 -13.61 -12.40
CA LEU A 506 -7.67 -15.01 -12.09
C LEU A 506 -8.44 -15.57 -10.88
N TYR A 507 -8.58 -14.79 -9.82
CA TYR A 507 -9.41 -15.16 -8.67
C TYR A 507 -10.87 -15.35 -9.05
N ARG A 508 -11.40 -14.53 -9.98
CA ARG A 508 -12.77 -14.69 -10.46
C ARG A 508 -12.95 -15.93 -11.32
N LEU A 509 -12.01 -16.24 -12.22
CA LEU A 509 -12.05 -17.49 -12.99
C LEU A 509 -12.01 -18.71 -12.08
N LEU A 510 -11.10 -18.72 -11.09
CA LEU A 510 -11.05 -19.78 -10.09
C LEU A 510 -12.38 -19.90 -9.33
N ALA A 511 -12.94 -18.78 -8.87
CA ALA A 511 -14.23 -18.75 -8.19
C ALA A 511 -15.37 -19.31 -9.04
N SER A 512 -15.35 -19.01 -10.35
CA SER A 512 -16.34 -19.51 -11.30
C SER A 512 -16.19 -21.01 -11.50
N LYS A 513 -14.96 -21.50 -11.71
CA LYS A 513 -14.65 -22.94 -11.88
C LYS A 513 -14.98 -23.77 -10.65
N LEU A 514 -14.75 -23.24 -9.44
CA LEU A 514 -15.14 -23.89 -8.18
C LEU A 514 -16.67 -24.03 -8.01
N GLY A 515 -17.45 -23.21 -8.72
CA GLY A 515 -18.91 -23.22 -8.67
C GLY A 515 -19.48 -22.99 -7.26
N ASN A 516 -20.70 -23.48 -7.03
CA ASN A 516 -21.34 -23.53 -5.71
C ASN A 516 -21.32 -22.19 -4.94
N ARG A 517 -20.89 -22.23 -3.68
CA ARG A 517 -20.86 -21.09 -2.74
C ARG A 517 -19.75 -20.08 -3.06
N TYR A 518 -18.84 -20.40 -4.01
CA TYR A 518 -17.67 -19.58 -4.30
C TYR A 518 -17.86 -18.59 -5.45
N HIS A 519 -18.89 -18.75 -6.30
CA HIS A 519 -19.13 -17.87 -7.45
C HIS A 519 -19.17 -16.37 -7.09
N LYS A 520 -19.75 -16.02 -5.92
CA LYS A 520 -19.79 -14.65 -5.38
C LYS A 520 -18.82 -14.40 -4.21
N ALA A 521 -17.92 -15.34 -3.92
CA ALA A 521 -16.96 -15.21 -2.83
C ALA A 521 -15.93 -14.09 -3.10
N LYS A 522 -15.48 -13.49 -2.00
CA LYS A 522 -14.40 -12.50 -2.00
C LYS A 522 -13.05 -13.21 -2.15
N SER A 523 -12.08 -12.56 -2.79
CA SER A 523 -10.74 -13.12 -3.00
C SER A 523 -10.06 -13.58 -1.71
N ARG A 524 -10.24 -12.86 -0.59
CA ARG A 524 -9.73 -13.26 0.74
C ARG A 524 -10.27 -14.60 1.23
N HIS A 525 -11.53 -14.90 0.94
CA HIS A 525 -12.15 -16.17 1.32
C HIS A 525 -11.55 -17.32 0.50
N ILE A 526 -11.44 -17.13 -0.82
CA ILE A 526 -10.81 -18.08 -1.74
C ILE A 526 -9.35 -18.32 -1.35
N PHE A 527 -8.63 -17.25 -0.98
CA PHE A 527 -7.24 -17.33 -0.57
C PHE A 527 -7.07 -18.26 0.62
N ARG A 528 -7.81 -18.03 1.71
CA ARG A 528 -7.74 -18.85 2.92
C ARG A 528 -8.08 -20.32 2.65
N ASP A 529 -9.11 -20.55 1.86
CA ASP A 529 -9.65 -21.89 1.67
C ASP A 529 -8.79 -22.72 0.69
N PHE A 530 -8.19 -22.09 -0.34
CA PHE A 530 -7.52 -22.79 -1.43
C PHE A 530 -6.06 -22.36 -1.71
N ILE A 531 -5.74 -21.07 -1.58
CA ILE A 531 -4.44 -20.54 -2.06
C ILE A 531 -3.36 -20.59 -0.97
N ASP A 532 -3.71 -20.29 0.29
CA ASP A 532 -2.84 -20.47 1.45
C ASP A 532 -2.75 -21.96 1.78
N ALA A 533 -1.96 -22.66 0.97
CA ALA A 533 -1.90 -24.11 0.92
C ALA A 533 -0.48 -24.57 0.60
N THR A 534 0.07 -25.41 1.46
CA THR A 534 1.32 -26.12 1.18
C THR A 534 1.07 -27.26 0.19
N ALA A 535 2.09 -27.62 -0.58
CA ALA A 535 2.06 -28.79 -1.44
C ALA A 535 3.46 -29.41 -1.58
N THR A 536 3.49 -30.67 -2.01
CA THR A 536 4.69 -31.32 -2.52
C THR A 536 4.61 -31.38 -4.04
N LEU A 537 5.54 -30.72 -4.72
CA LEU A 537 5.69 -30.77 -6.16
C LEU A 537 6.56 -31.98 -6.51
N VAL A 538 6.06 -32.90 -7.31
CA VAL A 538 6.82 -34.03 -7.83
C VAL A 538 7.07 -33.79 -9.32
N ILE A 539 8.30 -33.42 -9.64
CA ILE A 539 8.75 -33.26 -11.03
C ILE A 539 9.15 -34.64 -11.54
N THR A 540 8.61 -35.03 -12.68
CA THR A 540 8.96 -36.25 -13.41
C THR A 540 9.54 -35.86 -14.78
N GLN A 541 9.88 -36.86 -15.59
CA GLN A 541 10.35 -36.58 -16.96
C GLN A 541 9.29 -35.84 -17.81
N LYS A 542 8.00 -36.16 -17.65
CA LYS A 542 6.92 -35.62 -18.50
C LYS A 542 5.94 -34.68 -17.79
N ALA A 543 5.82 -34.78 -16.47
CA ALA A 543 4.78 -34.09 -15.71
C ALA A 543 5.32 -33.45 -14.41
N ILE A 544 4.59 -32.46 -13.92
CA ILE A 544 4.73 -31.84 -12.61
C ILE A 544 3.43 -32.12 -11.85
N MET A 545 3.51 -32.98 -10.84
CA MET A 545 2.36 -33.30 -9.99
C MET A 545 2.35 -32.43 -8.74
N VAL A 546 1.25 -31.71 -8.51
CA VAL A 546 1.04 -30.89 -7.32
C VAL A 546 0.24 -31.71 -6.31
N ARG A 547 0.91 -32.22 -5.28
CA ARG A 547 0.28 -33.03 -4.24
C ARG A 547 -0.11 -32.15 -3.06
N PHE A 548 -1.40 -31.93 -2.88
CA PHE A 548 -1.95 -31.22 -1.73
C PHE A 548 -2.10 -32.15 -0.53
N GLN A 549 -1.93 -31.59 0.67
CA GLN A 549 -2.31 -32.26 1.91
C GLN A 549 -3.83 -32.42 2.01
N LYS A 550 -4.31 -33.34 2.86
CA LYS A 550 -5.74 -33.48 3.19
C LYS A 550 -6.28 -32.16 3.75
N ARG A 551 -7.27 -31.57 3.08
CA ARG A 551 -7.97 -30.37 3.55
C ARG A 551 -9.46 -30.49 3.31
N ALA A 552 -10.24 -29.88 4.21
CA ALA A 552 -11.70 -29.88 4.13
C ALA A 552 -12.25 -29.26 2.82
N CYS A 553 -11.49 -28.38 2.18
CA CYS A 553 -11.90 -27.73 0.93
C CYS A 553 -11.47 -28.48 -0.34
N ASN A 554 -10.60 -29.50 -0.26
CA ASN A 554 -10.17 -30.29 -1.43
C ASN A 554 -11.34 -30.89 -2.24
N PRO A 555 -12.45 -31.36 -1.64
CA PRO A 555 -13.60 -31.86 -2.40
C PRO A 555 -14.17 -30.85 -3.41
N PHE A 556 -14.05 -29.54 -3.17
CA PHE A 556 -14.48 -28.52 -4.14
C PHE A 556 -13.54 -28.44 -5.35
N LEU A 557 -12.24 -28.71 -5.19
CA LEU A 557 -11.29 -28.78 -6.30
C LEU A 557 -11.50 -30.03 -7.15
N ILE A 558 -11.78 -31.17 -6.48
CA ILE A 558 -12.16 -32.42 -7.13
C ILE A 558 -13.46 -32.23 -7.94
N ALA A 559 -14.50 -31.65 -7.34
CA ALA A 559 -15.76 -31.34 -8.02
C ALA A 559 -15.60 -30.34 -9.17
N ALA A 560 -14.56 -29.50 -9.12
CA ALA A 560 -14.17 -28.57 -10.20
C ALA A 560 -13.24 -29.22 -11.26
N ASP A 561 -13.11 -30.54 -11.21
CA ASP A 561 -12.37 -31.39 -12.14
C ASP A 561 -10.85 -31.13 -12.16
N TYR A 562 -10.28 -30.62 -11.07
CA TYR A 562 -8.82 -30.40 -11.01
C TYR A 562 -8.01 -31.70 -11.03
N GLU A 563 -8.58 -32.81 -10.54
CA GLU A 563 -7.88 -34.11 -10.50
C GLU A 563 -7.62 -34.71 -11.88
N ASN A 564 -8.48 -34.41 -12.85
CA ASN A 564 -8.36 -34.89 -14.23
C ASN A 564 -7.66 -33.87 -15.15
N LEU A 565 -7.21 -32.73 -14.61
CA LEU A 565 -6.44 -31.76 -15.38
C LEU A 565 -5.09 -32.34 -15.77
N ASP A 566 -4.86 -32.34 -17.07
CA ASP A 566 -3.58 -32.65 -17.68
C ASP A 566 -3.33 -31.61 -18.76
N ILE A 567 -2.49 -30.62 -18.48
CA ILE A 567 -2.25 -29.46 -19.36
C ILE A 567 -0.76 -29.20 -19.55
N PRO A 568 -0.31 -28.81 -20.75
CA PRO A 568 1.10 -28.48 -20.95
C PRO A 568 1.37 -27.10 -20.36
N VAL A 569 2.49 -26.92 -19.66
CA VAL A 569 2.92 -25.61 -19.16
C VAL A 569 4.04 -25.06 -20.04
N PRO A 570 3.78 -24.03 -20.87
CA PRO A 570 4.73 -23.58 -21.90
C PRO A 570 6.10 -23.19 -21.33
N TRP A 571 6.12 -22.46 -20.21
CA TRP A 571 7.37 -21.98 -19.60
C TRP A 571 8.10 -23.02 -18.72
N LEU A 572 7.57 -24.25 -18.63
CA LEU A 572 8.18 -25.37 -17.90
C LEU A 572 8.51 -26.52 -18.86
N ALA A 573 9.05 -26.18 -20.03
CA ALA A 573 9.42 -27.11 -21.10
C ALA A 573 8.26 -28.02 -21.56
N GLY A 574 7.02 -27.50 -21.51
CA GLY A 574 5.83 -28.24 -21.92
C GLY A 574 5.45 -29.40 -21.01
N LYS A 575 6.06 -29.54 -19.82
CA LYS A 575 5.68 -30.57 -18.86
C LYS A 575 4.20 -30.43 -18.48
N ARG A 576 3.56 -31.57 -18.30
CA ARG A 576 2.14 -31.64 -17.99
C ARG A 576 1.87 -31.37 -16.51
N LEU A 577 1.00 -30.42 -16.19
CA LEU A 577 0.58 -30.16 -14.82
C LEU A 577 -0.57 -31.07 -14.42
N GLN A 578 -0.44 -31.71 -13.27
CA GLN A 578 -1.43 -32.62 -12.69
C GLN A 578 -1.63 -32.32 -11.21
N PHE A 579 -2.81 -32.61 -10.68
CA PHE A 579 -3.14 -32.40 -9.27
C PHE A 579 -3.47 -33.70 -8.56
N VAL A 580 -2.99 -33.83 -7.33
CA VAL A 580 -3.34 -34.95 -6.45
C VAL A 580 -3.84 -34.37 -5.14
N PHE A 581 -5.08 -34.68 -4.79
CA PHE A 581 -5.70 -34.28 -3.53
C PHE A 581 -5.68 -35.46 -2.57
N GLY A 582 -5.12 -35.23 -1.38
CA GLY A 582 -5.04 -36.24 -0.32
C GLY A 582 -6.37 -36.51 0.35
#